data_AF-A0A5C8S5K2-F1
#
_entry.id   AF-A0A5C8S5K2-F1
#
_cell.length_a   1.000
_cell.length_b   1.000
_cell.length_c   1.000
_cell.angle_alpha   90.00
_cell.angle_beta   90.00
_cell.angle_gamma   90.00
#
_symmetry.space_group_name_H-M   'P 1'
#
loop_
_entity.id
_entity.type
_entity.pdbx_description
1 polymer ?
#
loop_
_entity_poly.entity_id
_entity_poly.type
_entity_poly.pdbx_seq_one_letter_code
_entity_poly.pdbx_strand_id
1 'polypeptide(L)' 'MVRRSRSGRFNFVLITEAGRFTGCVYVRSEGESSAEINRHASDKIRALAKSFGEATASP' A
#
# COMPACT_ATOMS: atom_id res chain seq x y z
N MET A 1 2.41 2.34 -8.83
CA MET A 1 1.78 1.21 -9.56
C MET A 1 1.37 0.15 -8.55
N VAL A 2 0.09 -0.26 -8.55
CA VAL A 2 -0.45 -1.29 -7.64
C VAL A 2 -0.82 -2.51 -8.49
N ARG A 3 -0.25 -3.69 -8.19
CA ARG A 3 -0.54 -4.95 -8.92
C ARG A 3 -1.17 -5.98 -7.98
N ARG A 4 -2.33 -6.52 -8.36
CA ARG A 4 -3.06 -7.59 -7.64
C ARG A 4 -2.48 -8.96 -7.98
N SER A 5 -2.30 -9.80 -6.97
CA SER A 5 -2.04 -11.24 -7.12
C SER A 5 -3.26 -12.07 -6.71
N ARG A 6 -3.29 -13.37 -7.08
CA ARG A 6 -4.42 -14.29 -6.81
C ARG A 6 -4.77 -14.44 -5.31
N SER A 7 -3.86 -14.10 -4.40
CA SER A 7 -4.03 -14.23 -2.94
C SER A 7 -4.51 -12.96 -2.22
N GLY A 8 -4.97 -11.93 -2.95
CA GLY A 8 -5.31 -10.64 -2.35
C GLY A 8 -4.09 -9.81 -1.89
N ARG A 9 -2.89 -10.18 -2.36
CA ARG A 9 -1.65 -9.43 -2.12
C ARG A 9 -1.45 -8.36 -3.18
N PHE A 10 -1.16 -7.15 -2.72
CA PHE A 10 -0.88 -5.96 -3.51
C PHE A 10 0.53 -5.48 -3.24
N ASN A 11 1.39 -5.54 -4.26
CA ASN A 11 2.75 -5.03 -4.15
C ASN A 11 2.76 -3.52 -4.41
N PHE A 12 3.60 -2.80 -3.67
CA PHE A 12 3.77 -1.36 -3.81
C PHE A 12 5.25 -0.97 -3.74
N VAL A 13 5.54 0.20 -4.27
CA VAL A 13 6.83 0.87 -4.17
C VAL A 13 6.56 2.28 -3.66
N LEU A 14 7.21 2.66 -2.55
CA LEU A 14 7.26 4.03 -2.06
C LEU A 14 8.60 4.62 -2.47
N ILE A 15 8.55 5.80 -3.08
CA ILE A 15 9.73 6.60 -3.39
C ILE A 15 9.70 7.79 -2.44
N THR A 16 10.75 7.93 -1.66
CA THR A 16 10.93 8.98 -0.65
C THR A 16 12.29 9.63 -0.87
N GLU A 17 12.55 10.75 -0.20
CA GLU A 17 13.88 11.38 -0.21
C GLU A 17 14.97 10.45 0.36
N ALA A 18 14.62 9.62 1.35
CA ALA A 18 15.50 8.60 1.93
C ALA A 18 15.73 7.38 1.00
N GLY A 19 15.08 7.35 -0.17
CA GLY A 19 15.23 6.29 -1.16
C GLY A 19 13.96 5.50 -1.43
N ARG A 20 14.13 4.28 -1.93
CA ARG A 20 13.05 3.42 -2.46
C ARG A 20 12.74 2.27 -1.52
N PHE A 21 11.49 2.20 -1.08
CA PHE A 21 10.96 1.08 -0.28
C PHE A 21 10.01 0.23 -1.11
N THR A 22 10.19 -1.09 -1.05
CA THR A 22 9.28 -2.04 -1.69
C THR A 22 8.56 -2.87 -0.64
N GLY A 23 7.25 -3.01 -0.76
CA GLY A 23 6.46 -3.76 0.21
C GLY A 23 5.22 -4.37 -0.42
N CYS A 24 4.42 -5.03 0.42
CA CYS A 24 3.12 -5.50 0.01
C CYS A 24 2.08 -5.35 1.13
N VAL A 25 0.82 -5.17 0.74
CA VAL A 25 -0.33 -5.21 1.64
C VAL A 25 -1.25 -6.35 1.24
N TYR A 26 -1.97 -6.88 2.22
CA TYR A 26 -3.00 -7.90 2.00
C TYR A 26 -4.37 -7.28 2.24
N VAL A 27 -5.29 -7.52 1.32
CA VAL A 27 -6.70 -7.11 1.41
C VAL A 27 -7.55 -8.37 1.28
N ARG A 28 -8.41 -8.63 2.26
CA ARG A 28 -9.43 -9.68 2.15
C ARG A 28 -10.49 -9.16 1.18
N SER A 29 -10.87 -10.01 0.22
CA SER A 29 -11.68 -9.62 -0.94
C SER A 29 -12.96 -10.43 -1.10
N GLU A 30 -13.39 -11.14 -0.06
CA GLU A 30 -14.61 -11.94 -0.11
C GLU A 30 -15.83 -11.02 -0.18
N GLY A 31 -16.58 -11.10 -1.29
CA GLY A 31 -17.80 -10.32 -1.52
C GLY A 31 -17.59 -8.89 -2.02
N GLU A 32 -16.36 -8.39 -2.15
CA GLU A 32 -16.07 -7.03 -2.60
C GLU A 32 -15.82 -6.94 -4.11
N SER A 33 -16.24 -5.82 -4.72
CA SER A 33 -15.91 -5.52 -6.10
C SER A 33 -14.41 -5.24 -6.28
N SER A 34 -13.89 -5.43 -7.50
CA SER A 34 -12.49 -5.11 -7.80
C SER A 34 -12.14 -3.65 -7.54
N ALA A 35 -13.10 -2.73 -7.69
CA ALA A 35 -12.91 -1.31 -7.38
C ALA A 35 -12.73 -1.07 -5.87
N GLU A 36 -13.54 -1.72 -5.04
CA GLU A 36 -13.45 -1.62 -3.58
C GLU A 36 -12.14 -2.21 -3.05
N ILE A 37 -11.75 -3.39 -3.55
CA ILE A 37 -10.49 -4.03 -3.17
C ILE A 37 -9.29 -3.11 -3.53
N ASN A 38 -9.31 -2.50 -4.72
CA ASN A 38 -8.26 -1.56 -5.13
C ASN A 38 -8.24 -0.28 -4.27
N ARG A 39 -9.42 0.22 -3.86
CA ARG A 39 -9.54 1.35 -2.93
C ARG A 39 -8.93 0.98 -1.58
N HIS A 40 -9.33 -0.16 -1.00
CA HIS A 40 -8.80 -0.67 0.27
C HIS A 40 -7.27 -0.88 0.23
N ALA A 41 -6.74 -1.43 -0.87
CA ALA A 41 -5.30 -1.57 -1.05
C ALA A 41 -4.60 -0.19 -1.08
N SER A 42 -5.16 0.76 -1.83
CA SER A 42 -4.62 2.11 -1.97
C SER A 42 -4.64 2.89 -0.65
N ASP A 43 -5.72 2.78 0.12
CA ASP A 43 -5.85 3.43 1.42
C ASP A 43 -4.84 2.88 2.43
N LYS A 44 -4.65 1.54 2.48
CA LYS A 44 -3.60 0.94 3.30
C LYS A 44 -2.20 1.41 2.91
N ILE A 45 -1.91 1.47 1.60
CA ILE A 45 -0.60 1.96 1.11
C ILE A 45 -0.41 3.43 1.47
N ARG A 46 -1.45 4.27 1.35
CA ARG A 46 -1.39 5.69 1.74
C ARG A 46 -1.17 5.87 3.24
N ALA A 47 -1.85 5.09 4.08
CA ALA A 47 -1.65 5.10 5.52
C ALA A 47 -0.21 4.72 5.90
N LEU A 48 0.35 3.68 5.24
CA LEU A 48 1.76 3.31 5.40
C LEU A 48 2.69 4.46 4.98
N ALA A 49 2.48 5.05 3.79
CA ALA A 49 3.29 6.16 3.31
C ALA A 49 3.27 7.35 4.27
N LYS A 50 2.11 7.68 4.84
CA LYS A 50 1.96 8.74 5.84
C LYS A 50 2.74 8.43 7.12
N SER A 51 2.62 7.20 7.63
CA SER A 51 3.36 6.75 8.81
C SER A 51 4.88 6.78 8.58
N PHE A 52 5.35 6.40 7.39
CA PHE A 52 6.77 6.55 7.04
C PHE A 52 7.20 8.01 7.02
N GLY A 53 6.41 8.90 6.40
CA GLY A 53 6.71 10.34 6.40
C GLY A 53 6.78 10.94 7.80
N GLU A 54 5.87 10.54 8.69
CA GLU A 54 5.86 10.95 10.10
C GLU A 54 7.09 10.41 10.86
N ALA A 55 7.48 9.15 10.61
CA ALA A 55 8.66 8.54 11.25
C ALA A 55 9.99 9.13 10.78
N THR A 56 10.09 9.55 9.52
CA THR A 56 11.31 10.17 8.96
C THR A 56 11.38 11.68 9.15
N ALA A 57 10.30 12.31 9.61
CA ALA A 57 10.25 13.75 9.88
C ALA A 57 10.64 14.11 11.33
N SER A 58 11.04 13.14 12.16
CA SER A 58 11.64 13.44 13.46
C SER A 58 13.08 13.95 13.28
N PRO A 59 13.46 15.04 13.97
CA PRO A 59 14.72 15.76 13.79
C PRO A 59 15.97 14.98 14.23
#